data_AF-D6PKA7-F1
#
_entry.id   AF-D6PKA7-F1
#
_cell.length_a   1.000
_cell.length_b   1.000
_cell.length_c   1.000
_cell.angle_alpha   90.00
_cell.angle_beta   90.00
_cell.angle_gamma   90.00
#
_symmetry.space_group_name_H-M   'P 1'
#
loop_
_entity.id
_entity.type
_entity.pdbx_description
1 polymer ?
#
loop_
_entity_poly.entity_id
_entity_poly.type
_entity_poly.pdbx_seq_one_letter_code
_entity_poly.pdbx_strand_id
1 'polypeptide(L)' 'MVARLADEHPDKHIECLDEEICPCSTMYMIHPAYLMDVLERIVDGEIPNQIKVPKEIQEGSLMALERMLSIKK' A
#
# COMPACT_ATOMS: atom_id res chain seq x y z
N MET A 1 -4.37 9.75 -4.34
CA MET A 1 -5.81 9.68 -4.01
C MET A 1 -6.65 10.50 -4.98
N VAL A 2 -6.35 11.81 -5.16
CA VAL A 2 -7.05 12.70 -6.10
C VAL A 2 -7.15 12.11 -7.51
N ALA A 3 -6.03 11.67 -8.09
CA ALA A 3 -6.01 11.05 -9.42
C ALA A 3 -6.97 9.85 -9.55
N ARG A 4 -6.93 8.91 -8.58
CA ARG A 4 -7.82 7.74 -8.57
C ARG A 4 -9.30 8.14 -8.51
N LEU A 5 -9.65 9.11 -7.67
CA LEU A 5 -11.04 9.56 -7.55
C LEU A 5 -11.53 10.24 -8.83
N ALA A 6 -10.67 11.02 -9.50
CA ALA A 6 -10.99 11.64 -10.78
C ALA A 6 -11.25 10.59 -11.87
N ASP A 7 -10.44 9.52 -11.91
CA ASP A 7 -10.63 8.41 -12.84
C ASP A 7 -11.94 7.63 -12.58
N GLU A 8 -12.30 7.43 -11.30
CA GLU A 8 -13.52 6.71 -10.89
C GLU A 8 -14.81 7.56 -11.04
N HIS A 9 -14.70 8.89 -11.07
CA HIS A 9 -15.84 9.82 -11.16
C HIS A 9 -15.62 10.90 -12.22
N PRO A 10 -15.63 10.54 -13.52
CA PRO A 10 -15.39 11.49 -14.62
C PRO A 10 -16.49 12.56 -14.75
N ASP A 11 -17.63 12.38 -14.09
CA ASP A 11 -18.73 13.34 -14.02
C ASP A 11 -18.51 14.49 -13.03
N LYS A 12 -17.44 14.44 -12.22
CA LYS A 12 -17.18 15.41 -11.13
C LYS A 12 -15.84 16.12 -11.33
N HIS A 13 -15.78 17.35 -10.82
CA HIS A 13 -14.51 18.07 -10.65
C HIS A 13 -13.87 17.67 -9.31
N ILE A 14 -12.63 17.17 -9.36
CA ILE A 14 -11.90 16.69 -8.19
C ILE A 14 -10.50 17.29 -8.20
N GLU A 15 -10.14 17.98 -7.13
CA GLU A 15 -8.85 18.67 -6.98
C GLU A 15 -8.27 18.49 -5.57
N CYS A 16 -6.97 18.77 -5.44
CA CYS A 16 -6.31 18.80 -4.13
C CYS A 16 -6.65 20.12 -3.43
N LEU A 17 -7.02 20.05 -2.15
CA LEU A 17 -7.31 21.26 -1.35
C LEU A 17 -6.05 21.98 -0.87
N ASP A 18 -4.92 21.28 -0.85
CA ASP A 18 -3.62 21.85 -0.51
C ASP A 18 -2.94 22.38 -1.77
N GLU A 19 -2.54 23.65 -1.73
CA GLU A 19 -1.79 24.31 -2.81
C GLU A 19 -0.36 23.77 -2.92
N GLU A 20 0.21 23.32 -1.80
CA GLU A 20 1.45 22.58 -1.79
C GLU A 20 1.13 21.08 -1.80
N ILE A 21 1.49 20.38 -2.88
CA ILE A 21 1.32 18.92 -2.92
C ILE A 21 2.10 18.34 -1.75
N CYS A 22 1.41 17.67 -0.82
CA CYS A 22 2.04 16.93 0.28
C CYS A 22 2.11 15.44 -0.09
N PRO A 23 3.10 15.00 -0.89
CA PRO A 23 3.25 13.59 -1.16
C PRO A 23 3.68 12.89 0.13
N CYS A 24 3.06 11.74 0.43
CA CYS A 24 3.61 10.85 1.42
C CYS A 24 4.96 10.33 0.88
N SER A 25 6.07 10.86 1.42
CA SER A 25 7.42 10.56 0.94
C SER A 25 7.71 9.06 0.92
N THR A 26 7.17 8.31 1.88
CA THR A 26 7.29 6.85 1.93
C THR A 26 6.51 6.14 0.84
N MET A 27 5.32 6.64 0.45
CA MET A 27 4.59 6.09 -0.70
C MET A 27 5.33 6.36 -2.01
N TYR A 28 5.98 7.53 -2.15
CA TYR A 28 6.72 7.88 -3.35
C TYR A 28 7.99 7.02 -3.55
N MET A 29 8.48 6.37 -2.49
CA MET A 29 9.56 5.37 -2.62
C MET A 29 9.12 4.12 -3.40
N ILE A 30 7.82 3.85 -3.55
CA ILE A 30 7.30 2.74 -4.34
C ILE A 30 7.28 3.16 -5.82
N HIS A 31 8.39 2.92 -6.51
CA HIS A 31 8.59 3.33 -7.90
C HIS A 31 8.60 2.13 -8.86
N PRO A 32 8.10 2.25 -10.11
CA PRO A 32 8.07 1.16 -11.09
C PRO A 32 9.42 0.49 -11.32
N ALA A 33 10.52 1.26 -11.31
CA ALA A 33 11.88 0.72 -11.47
C ALA A 33 12.26 -0.27 -10.34
N TYR A 34 11.89 0.02 -9.09
CA TYR A 34 12.17 -0.88 -7.96
C TYR A 34 11.23 -2.09 -7.96
N LEU A 35 10.00 -1.90 -8.43
CA LEU A 35 9.08 -3.02 -8.61
C LEU A 35 9.61 -4.00 -9.66
N MET A 36 10.12 -3.49 -10.78
CA MET A 36 10.74 -4.32 -11.83
C MET A 36 11.92 -5.14 -11.27
N ASP A 37 12.86 -4.50 -10.57
CA ASP A 37 14.01 -5.17 -9.93
C ASP A 37 13.56 -6.30 -8.99
N VAL A 38 12.58 -6.02 -8.11
CA VAL A 38 12.05 -7.03 -7.19
C VAL A 38 11.44 -8.21 -7.95
N LEU A 39 10.72 -7.96 -9.04
CA LEU A 39 10.09 -9.01 -9.84
C LEU A 39 11.12 -9.87 -10.59
N GLU A 40 12.14 -9.26 -11.19
CA GLU A 40 13.23 -9.98 -11.87
C GLU A 40 13.96 -10.92 -10.90
N ARG A 41 14.29 -10.41 -9.71
CA ARG A 41 14.95 -11.20 -8.66
C ARG A 41 14.10 -12.36 -8.16
N ILE A 42 12.77 -12.19 -8.07
CA ILE A 42 11.86 -13.29 -7.74
C ILE A 42 11.87 -14.36 -8.83
N VAL A 43 11.94 -13.98 -10.11
CA VAL A 43 12.06 -14.93 -11.24
C VAL A 43 13.38 -15.72 -11.16
N ASP A 44 14.46 -15.07 -10.74
CA ASP A 44 15.77 -15.70 -10.53
C ASP A 44 15.83 -16.58 -9.26
N GLY A 45 14.73 -16.68 -8.51
CA GLY A 45 14.60 -17.52 -7.31
C GLY A 45 15.05 -16.84 -6.01
N GLU A 46 15.35 -15.54 -6.05
CA GLU A 46 15.60 -14.76 -4.84
C GLU A 46 14.30 -14.39 -4.12
N ILE A 47 14.41 -14.07 -2.82
CA ILE A 47 13.28 -13.61 -2.01
C ILE A 47 13.63 -12.27 -1.34
N PRO A 48 13.80 -11.19 -2.13
CA PRO A 48 14.15 -9.89 -1.59
C PRO A 48 13.03 -9.33 -0.72
N ASN A 49 13.41 -8.62 0.36
CA ASN A 49 12.49 -7.85 1.21
C ASN A 49 11.31 -8.68 1.76
N GLN A 50 11.50 -9.97 2.02
CA GLN A 50 10.46 -10.84 2.59
C GLN A 50 9.99 -10.29 3.94
N ILE A 51 8.72 -9.88 4.01
CA ILE A 51 8.11 -9.42 5.25
C ILE A 51 7.96 -10.62 6.18
N LYS A 52 8.60 -10.56 7.35
CA LYS A 52 8.49 -11.54 8.42
C LYS A 52 8.11 -10.83 9.71
N VAL A 53 7.09 -11.34 10.38
CA VAL A 53 6.65 -10.85 11.69
C VAL A 53 6.98 -11.93 12.72
N PRO A 54 7.59 -11.63 13.88
CA PRO A 54 7.82 -12.60 14.95
C PRO A 54 6.51 -13.20 15.49
N LYS A 55 6.54 -14.47 15.91
CA LYS A 55 5.32 -15.22 16.29
C LYS A 55 4.58 -14.56 17.46
N GLU A 56 5.34 -14.09 18.45
CA GLU A 56 4.86 -13.38 19.63
C GLU A 56 4.10 -12.09 19.30
N ILE A 57 4.38 -11.47 18.15
CA ILE A 57 3.64 -10.29 17.65
C ILE A 57 2.42 -10.73 16.83
N GLN A 58 2.58 -11.78 16.00
CA GLN A 58 1.53 -12.26 15.09
C GLN A 58 0.24 -12.61 15.82
N GLU A 59 0.30 -13.34 16.95
CA GLU A 59 -0.89 -13.85 17.64
C GLU A 59 -1.83 -12.71 18.08
N GLY A 60 -1.28 -11.67 18.71
CA GLY A 60 -2.06 -10.52 19.16
C GLY A 60 -2.56 -9.66 17.99
N SER A 61 -1.70 -9.40 16.99
CA SER A 61 -2.05 -8.59 15.82
C SER A 61 -3.15 -9.24 14.98
N LEU A 62 -3.09 -10.56 14.77
CA LEU A 62 -4.08 -11.30 13.99
C LEU A 62 -5.44 -11.30 14.70
N MET A 63 -5.48 -11.57 16.01
CA MET A 63 -6.72 -11.52 16.78
C MET A 63 -7.40 -10.14 16.70
N ALA A 64 -6.63 -9.05 16.79
CA ALA A 64 -7.17 -7.69 16.66
C ALA A 64 -7.72 -7.43 15.25
N LEU A 65 -7.00 -7.86 14.20
CA LEU A 65 -7.42 -7.74 12.82
C LEU A 65 -8.70 -8.55 12.53
N GLU A 66 -8.78 -9.78 13.00
CA GLU A 66 -9.96 -10.64 12.86
C GLU A 66 -11.19 -10.04 13.55
N ARG A 67 -11.02 -9.47 14.75
CA ARG A 67 -12.09 -8.75 15.44
C ARG A 67 -12.56 -7.54 14.64
N MET A 68 -11.64 -6.74 14.10
CA MET A 68 -12.00 -5.60 13.24
C MET A 68 -12.80 -6.03 12.00
N LEU A 69 -12.38 -7.11 11.33
CA LEU A 69 -13.01 -7.59 10.10
C LEU A 69 -14.33 -8.36 10.33
N SER A 70 -14.49 -9.00 11.48
CA SER A 70 -15.71 -9.74 11.84
C SER A 70 -16.87 -8.83 12.24
N ILE A 71 -16.59 -7.57 12.57
CA ILE A 71 -17.61 -6.52 12.65
C ILE A 71 -18.05 -6.22 11.22
N LYS A 72 -18.99 -7.03 10.70
CA LYS A 72 -19.70 -6.70 9.46
C LYS A 72 -20.40 -5.35 9.63
N LYS A 73 -20.41 -4.56 8.56
CA LYS A 73 -21.36 -3.46 8.40
C LYS A 73 -22.79 -4.00 8.30
#